data_AF-A0A931VR75-F1
#
_entry.id   AF-A0A931VR75-F1
#
_cell.length_a   1.000
_cell.length_b   1.000
_cell.length_c   1.000
_cell.angle_alpha   90.00
_cell.angle_beta   90.00
_cell.angle_gamma   90.00
#
_symmetry.space_group_name_H-M   'P 1'
#
loop_
_entity.id
_entity.type
_entity.pdbx_description
1 polymer ?
#
loop_
_entity_poly.entity_id
_entity_poly.type
_entity_poly.pdbx_seq_one_letter_code
_entity_poly.pdbx_strand_id
1 'polypeptide(L)'
;MNKKLFTLFSLLLIAAFALSACAPAATPTEVATEAPTIPAATEAPTTAPVTIAFWEQEGEDVDVFIDQLIADFQIANPTITVERTHYENEALRDQFQTASLANAAPDVVRVPNDFAGPFSALDIIAPVDQMFDQQFLAQFFPGSLDPAIVGGTLWGVPDNYGNHLMLIYNKDLIAQPPATFDELITQAKALTQGDVQGFAYNLNEP
;
A
#
# COMPACT_ATOMS: atom_id res chain seq x y z
N MET A 1 31.21 -30.18 19.43
CA MET A 1 31.32 -30.80 18.09
C MET A 1 32.66 -31.53 17.97
N ASN A 2 32.61 -32.85 17.81
CA ASN A 2 33.79 -33.71 17.90
C ASN A 2 34.66 -33.57 16.65
N LYS A 3 35.93 -33.19 16.82
CA LYS A 3 36.92 -32.99 15.74
C LYS A 3 37.04 -34.19 14.78
N LYS A 4 36.68 -35.40 15.23
CA LYS A 4 36.66 -36.63 14.43
C LYS A 4 35.53 -36.69 13.39
N LEU A 5 34.43 -35.96 13.62
CA LEU A 5 33.29 -35.90 12.69
C LEU A 5 33.58 -34.98 11.50
N PHE A 6 34.41 -33.95 11.71
CA PHE A 6 34.84 -33.03 10.66
C PHE A 6 35.85 -33.69 9.71
N THR A 7 36.75 -34.53 10.24
CA THR A 7 37.74 -35.27 9.42
C THR A 7 37.09 -36.33 8.52
N LEU A 8 36.00 -36.96 8.95
CA LEU A 8 35.26 -37.92 8.12
C LEU A 8 34.49 -37.25 6.96
N PHE A 9 34.00 -36.02 7.16
CA PHE A 9 33.25 -35.28 6.14
C PHE A 9 34.17 -34.70 5.06
N SER A 10 35.40 -34.29 5.42
CA SER A 10 36.39 -33.80 4.46
C SER A 10 36.97 -34.89 3.54
N LEU A 11 36.98 -36.17 3.96
CA LEU A 11 37.44 -37.29 3.14
C LEU A 11 36.36 -37.80 2.17
N LEU A 12 35.08 -37.57 2.45
CA LEU A 12 33.98 -37.94 1.55
C LEU A 12 33.80 -36.95 0.38
N LEU A 13 34.21 -35.69 0.55
CA LEU A 13 34.03 -34.63 -0.46
C LEU A 13 35.10 -34.64 -1.56
N ILE A 14 36.25 -35.29 -1.32
CA ILE A 14 37.38 -35.35 -2.27
C ILE A 14 37.24 -36.54 -3.26
N ALA A 15 36.43 -37.55 -2.91
CA ALA A 15 36.19 -38.72 -3.76
C ALA A 15 35.13 -38.51 -4.87
N ALA A 16 34.43 -37.37 -4.90
CA ALA A 16 33.35 -37.10 -5.85
C ALA A 16 33.78 -36.38 -7.15
N PHE A 17 35.04 -35.95 -7.27
CA PHE A 17 35.53 -35.18 -8.44
C PHE A 17 36.38 -36.00 -9.44
N ALA A 18 36.42 -37.33 -9.32
CA ALA A 18 37.32 -38.17 -10.12
C ALA A 18 36.66 -39.02 -11.24
N LEU A 19 35.43 -38.73 -11.65
CA LEU A 19 34.79 -39.43 -12.78
C LEU A 19 33.99 -38.48 -13.70
N SER A 20 34.68 -37.73 -14.54
CA SER A 20 34.12 -37.22 -15.80
C SER A 20 35.25 -36.81 -16.74
N ALA A 21 35.93 -37.80 -17.31
CA ALA A 21 36.95 -37.61 -18.34
C ALA A 21 36.90 -38.79 -19.30
N CYS A 22 35.94 -38.75 -20.24
CA CYS A 22 36.03 -39.38 -21.56
C CYS A 22 34.75 -39.06 -22.34
N ALA A 23 34.81 -38.06 -23.22
CA ALA A 23 33.85 -37.88 -24.30
C ALA A 23 34.64 -37.88 -25.63
N PRO A 24 34.24 -38.66 -26.64
CA PRO A 24 34.96 -38.71 -27.93
C PRO A 24 34.77 -37.41 -28.72
N ALA A 25 35.84 -37.00 -29.40
CA ALA A 25 35.84 -35.86 -30.32
C ALA A 25 34.89 -36.10 -31.50
N ALA A 26 33.98 -35.15 -31.73
CA ALA A 26 33.09 -35.14 -32.87
C ALA A 26 33.83 -34.65 -34.13
N THR A 27 33.66 -35.41 -35.21
CA THR A 27 34.09 -35.10 -36.58
C THR A 27 33.44 -33.80 -37.09
N PRO A 28 34.13 -32.94 -37.86
CA PRO A 28 33.52 -31.73 -38.40
C PRO A 28 32.51 -32.08 -39.50
N THR A 29 31.24 -31.74 -39.27
CA THR A 29 30.19 -31.79 -40.29
C THR A 29 30.17 -30.48 -41.07
N GLU A 30 30.08 -30.65 -42.38
CA GLU A 30 30.02 -29.68 -43.47
C GLU A 30 28.95 -28.60 -43.25
N VAL A 31 29.33 -27.33 -43.46
CA VAL A 31 28.44 -26.17 -43.35
C VAL A 31 27.57 -26.09 -44.61
N ALA A 32 26.26 -26.29 -44.46
CA ALA A 32 25.28 -25.97 -45.48
C ALA A 32 24.91 -24.47 -45.37
N THR A 33 25.07 -23.75 -46.48
CA THR A 33 24.69 -22.34 -46.64
C THR A 33 23.17 -22.17 -46.50
N GLU A 34 22.74 -21.45 -45.46
CA GLU A 34 21.34 -21.07 -45.25
C GLU A 34 21.02 -19.75 -45.98
N ALA A 35 19.86 -19.70 -46.64
CA ALA A 35 19.34 -18.52 -47.34
C ALA A 35 18.90 -17.42 -46.34
N PRO A 36 18.90 -16.13 -46.73
CA PRO A 36 18.67 -15.04 -45.79
C PRO A 36 17.24 -15.04 -45.25
N THR A 37 17.10 -15.24 -43.95
CA THR A 37 15.87 -15.08 -43.18
C THR A 37 15.57 -13.59 -42.99
N ILE A 38 14.37 -13.17 -43.37
CA ILE A 38 13.84 -11.82 -43.11
C ILE A 38 13.71 -11.65 -41.59
N PRO A 39 14.12 -10.52 -40.98
CA PRO A 39 13.96 -10.32 -39.55
C PRO A 39 12.48 -10.31 -39.19
N ALA A 40 12.07 -11.25 -38.34
CA ALA A 40 10.76 -11.20 -37.70
C ALA A 40 10.66 -9.92 -36.87
N ALA A 41 9.52 -9.25 -36.98
CA ALA A 41 9.21 -8.06 -36.20
C ALA A 41 9.39 -8.36 -34.70
N THR A 42 10.10 -7.48 -34.01
CA THR A 42 10.25 -7.50 -32.56
C THR A 42 8.85 -7.45 -31.92
N GLU A 43 8.37 -8.58 -31.42
CA GLU A 43 7.25 -8.61 -30.50
C GLU A 43 7.64 -7.84 -29.24
N ALA A 44 6.80 -6.88 -28.85
CA ALA A 44 6.93 -6.17 -27.59
C ALA A 44 6.92 -7.18 -26.43
N PRO A 45 7.68 -6.95 -25.34
CA PRO A 45 7.70 -7.87 -24.21
C PRO A 45 6.29 -7.97 -23.62
N THR A 46 5.66 -9.14 -23.75
CA THR A 46 4.40 -9.46 -23.08
C THR A 46 4.70 -9.65 -21.60
N THR A 47 4.52 -8.59 -20.80
CA THR A 47 4.58 -8.68 -19.33
C THR A 47 3.52 -9.67 -18.87
N ALA A 48 3.91 -10.64 -18.02
CA ALA A 48 2.97 -11.61 -17.48
C ALA A 48 1.82 -10.89 -16.73
N PRO A 49 0.60 -11.45 -16.72
CA PRO A 49 -0.50 -10.89 -15.94
C PRO A 49 -0.13 -10.75 -14.45
N VAL A 50 -0.46 -9.62 -13.85
CA VAL A 50 -0.23 -9.30 -12.43
C VAL A 50 -1.58 -9.02 -11.77
N THR A 51 -1.80 -9.57 -10.57
CA THR A 51 -2.94 -9.20 -9.73
C THR A 51 -2.44 -8.42 -8.52
N ILE A 52 -3.07 -7.29 -8.22
CA ILE A 52 -2.80 -6.44 -7.05
C ILE A 52 -4.00 -6.56 -6.10
N ALA A 53 -3.79 -7.08 -4.89
CA ALA A 53 -4.77 -7.04 -3.83
C ALA A 53 -4.81 -5.65 -3.20
N PHE A 54 -5.97 -5.02 -3.17
CA PHE A 54 -6.19 -3.67 -2.67
C PHE A 54 -7.28 -3.66 -1.59
N TRP A 55 -6.93 -3.25 -0.37
CA TRP A 55 -7.89 -3.15 0.74
C TRP A 55 -8.15 -1.70 1.13
N GLU A 56 -9.40 -1.37 1.45
CA GLU A 56 -9.83 -0.02 1.81
C GLU A 56 -11.07 -0.05 2.74
N GLN A 57 -11.46 1.14 3.22
CA GLN A 57 -12.52 1.32 4.23
C GLN A 57 -13.52 2.44 3.95
N GLU A 58 -13.64 2.85 2.70
CA GLU A 58 -14.51 3.97 2.32
C GLU A 58 -15.99 3.58 2.27
N GLY A 59 -16.85 4.53 2.61
CA GLY A 59 -18.30 4.32 2.56
C GLY A 59 -18.84 4.18 1.15
N GLU A 60 -20.09 3.71 1.05
CA GLU A 60 -20.80 3.53 -0.24
C GLU A 60 -20.83 4.79 -1.12
N ASP A 61 -20.73 5.98 -0.52
CA ASP A 61 -20.71 7.26 -1.23
C ASP A 61 -19.43 7.50 -2.04
N VAL A 62 -18.34 6.83 -1.66
CA VAL A 62 -17.02 6.94 -2.31
C VAL A 62 -16.70 5.71 -3.18
N ASP A 63 -17.43 4.60 -3.03
CA ASP A 63 -17.29 3.36 -3.83
C ASP A 63 -17.26 3.62 -5.33
N VAL A 64 -18.20 4.44 -5.83
CA VAL A 64 -18.32 4.76 -7.26
C VAL A 64 -17.04 5.42 -7.79
N PHE A 65 -16.39 6.24 -6.97
CA PHE A 65 -15.14 6.90 -7.33
C PHE A 65 -13.97 5.92 -7.36
N ILE A 66 -13.85 5.04 -6.35
CA ILE A 66 -12.79 4.03 -6.29
C ILE A 66 -12.92 3.03 -7.44
N ASP A 67 -14.13 2.57 -7.73
CA ASP A 67 -14.38 1.63 -8.82
C ASP A 67 -14.01 2.23 -10.19
N GLN A 68 -14.32 3.52 -10.40
CA GLN A 68 -13.91 4.22 -11.61
C GLN A 68 -12.38 4.38 -11.69
N LEU A 69 -11.71 4.70 -10.58
CA LEU A 69 -10.25 4.80 -10.52
C LEU A 69 -9.58 3.47 -10.87
N ILE A 70 -10.09 2.36 -10.32
CA ILE A 70 -9.62 1.01 -10.64
C ILE A 70 -9.85 0.69 -12.11
N ALA A 71 -11.03 1.01 -12.65
CA ALA A 71 -11.34 0.77 -14.06
C ALA A 71 -10.39 1.52 -14.99
N ASP A 72 -10.17 2.82 -14.74
CA ASP A 72 -9.26 3.66 -15.53
C ASP A 72 -7.81 3.16 -15.43
N PHE A 73 -7.38 2.73 -14.24
CA PHE A 73 -6.06 2.15 -14.04
C PHE A 73 -5.87 0.85 -14.84
N GLN A 74 -6.84 -0.07 -14.82
CA GLN A 74 -6.75 -1.32 -15.57
C GLN A 74 -6.85 -1.11 -17.08
N ILE A 75 -7.60 -0.09 -17.55
CA ILE A 75 -7.61 0.31 -18.96
C ILE A 75 -6.23 0.78 -19.41
N ALA A 76 -5.56 1.60 -18.58
CA ALA A 76 -4.21 2.07 -18.84
C ALA A 76 -3.15 0.96 -18.70
N ASN A 77 -3.44 -0.08 -17.92
CA ASN A 77 -2.52 -1.16 -17.58
C ASN A 77 -3.17 -2.54 -17.83
N PRO A 78 -3.35 -2.96 -19.09
CA PRO A 78 -4.17 -4.13 -19.45
C PRO A 78 -3.63 -5.48 -18.96
N THR A 79 -2.38 -5.53 -18.47
CA THR A 79 -1.78 -6.72 -17.85
C THR A 79 -1.93 -6.74 -16.33
N ILE A 80 -2.51 -5.71 -15.72
CA ILE A 80 -2.68 -5.60 -14.27
C ILE A 80 -4.17 -5.66 -13.93
N THR A 81 -4.53 -6.56 -13.03
CA THR A 81 -5.85 -6.67 -12.41
C THR A 81 -5.75 -6.17 -10.96
N VAL A 82 -6.73 -5.40 -10.49
CA VAL A 82 -6.85 -4.96 -9.10
C VAL A 82 -8.03 -5.68 -8.46
N GLU A 83 -7.78 -6.43 -7.39
CA GLU A 83 -8.79 -7.09 -6.58
C GLU A 83 -9.05 -6.26 -5.32
N ARG A 84 -10.17 -5.53 -5.32
CA ARG A 84 -10.61 -4.68 -4.20
C ARG A 84 -11.31 -5.50 -3.12
N THR A 85 -10.99 -5.27 -1.85
CA THR A 85 -11.75 -5.73 -0.69
C THR A 85 -12.07 -4.57 0.23
N HIS A 86 -13.35 -4.40 0.54
CA HIS A 86 -13.84 -3.38 1.47
C HIS A 86 -13.98 -3.93 2.89
N TYR A 87 -13.65 -3.12 3.88
CA TYR A 87 -13.86 -3.37 5.30
C TYR A 87 -14.34 -2.10 6.00
N GLU A 88 -15.12 -2.23 7.07
CA GLU A 88 -15.36 -1.09 7.97
C GLU A 88 -14.03 -0.63 8.63
N ASN A 89 -13.89 0.67 8.97
CA ASN A 89 -12.62 1.28 9.40
C ASN A 89 -11.81 0.46 10.43
N GLU A 90 -12.36 0.26 11.63
CA GLU A 90 -11.65 -0.50 12.67
C GLU A 90 -11.47 -1.98 12.30
N ALA A 91 -12.39 -2.54 11.51
CA ALA A 91 -12.23 -3.90 11.00
C ALA A 91 -11.05 -3.99 10.00
N LEU A 92 -10.86 -2.99 9.13
CA LEU A 92 -9.72 -2.95 8.20
C LEU A 92 -8.41 -2.99 8.98
N ARG A 93 -8.29 -2.16 10.02
CA ARG A 93 -7.09 -2.10 10.86
C ARG A 93 -6.75 -3.46 11.46
N ASP A 94 -7.71 -4.09 12.13
CA ASP A 94 -7.51 -5.36 12.82
C ASP A 94 -7.23 -6.51 11.84
N GLN A 95 -7.94 -6.55 10.72
CA GLN A 95 -7.74 -7.55 9.67
C GLN A 95 -6.40 -7.37 8.99
N PHE A 96 -5.99 -6.14 8.66
CA PHE A 96 -4.69 -5.86 8.03
C PHE A 96 -3.55 -6.29 8.94
N GLN A 97 -3.58 -5.96 10.23
CA GLN A 97 -2.56 -6.39 11.19
C GLN A 97 -2.50 -7.92 11.29
N THR A 98 -3.65 -8.58 11.42
CA THR A 98 -3.73 -10.05 11.51
C THR A 98 -3.20 -10.73 10.25
N ALA A 99 -3.64 -10.26 9.07
CA ALA A 99 -3.23 -10.79 7.78
C ALA A 99 -1.73 -10.58 7.53
N SER A 100 -1.19 -9.40 7.88
CA SER A 100 0.25 -9.11 7.74
C SER A 100 1.10 -10.05 8.58
N LEU A 101 0.74 -10.25 9.85
CA LEU A 101 1.44 -11.19 10.73
C LEU A 101 1.34 -12.65 10.25
N ALA A 102 0.31 -12.97 9.46
CA ALA A 102 0.11 -14.27 8.83
C ALA A 102 0.75 -14.39 7.43
N ASN A 103 1.44 -13.35 6.93
CA ASN A 103 1.96 -13.25 5.55
C ASN A 103 0.87 -13.38 4.48
N ALA A 104 -0.30 -12.77 4.73
CA ALA A 104 -1.47 -12.76 3.85
C ALA A 104 -2.04 -11.34 3.65
N ALA A 105 -1.22 -10.31 3.89
CA ALA A 105 -1.60 -8.92 3.66
C ALA A 105 -1.90 -8.63 2.18
N PRO A 106 -2.73 -7.61 1.89
CA PRO A 106 -2.85 -7.07 0.53
C PRO A 106 -1.53 -6.43 0.08
N ASP A 107 -1.38 -6.22 -1.23
CA ASP A 107 -0.26 -5.48 -1.80
C ASP A 107 -0.36 -3.99 -1.48
N VAL A 108 -1.59 -3.45 -1.44
CA VAL A 108 -1.88 -2.06 -1.13
C VAL A 108 -3.02 -1.99 -0.12
N VAL A 109 -2.83 -1.19 0.93
CA VAL A 109 -3.89 -0.86 1.89
C VAL A 109 -4.07 0.65 1.93
N ARG A 110 -5.31 1.11 1.82
CA ARG A 110 -5.69 2.52 1.94
C ARG A 110 -6.34 2.74 3.30
N VAL A 111 -5.67 3.50 4.15
CA VAL A 111 -6.00 3.69 5.57
C VAL A 111 -5.82 5.14 6.01
N PRO A 112 -6.42 5.53 7.15
CA PRO A 112 -6.09 6.78 7.83
C PRO A 112 -4.58 6.92 8.10
N ASN A 113 -4.06 8.15 7.98
CA ASN A 113 -2.63 8.41 8.07
C ASN A 113 -2.02 8.08 9.45
N ASP A 114 -2.82 8.11 10.52
CA ASP A 114 -2.39 7.81 11.88
C ASP A 114 -2.02 6.33 12.09
N PHE A 115 -2.32 5.46 11.11
CA PHE A 115 -1.90 4.06 11.14
C PHE A 115 -0.43 3.87 10.76
N ALA A 116 0.23 4.85 10.11
CA ALA A 116 1.64 4.77 9.75
C ALA A 116 2.55 4.49 10.97
N GLY A 117 2.25 5.12 12.12
CA GLY A 117 2.97 4.90 13.37
C GLY A 117 2.92 3.45 13.88
N PRO A 118 1.74 2.92 14.22
CA PRO A 118 1.62 1.54 14.70
C PRO A 118 2.05 0.50 13.65
N PHE A 119 1.75 0.71 12.36
CA PHE A 119 2.10 -0.27 11.31
C PHE A 119 3.61 -0.34 11.06
N SER A 120 4.31 0.80 11.04
CA SER A 120 5.77 0.81 10.93
C SER A 120 6.45 0.21 12.16
N ALA A 121 5.93 0.48 13.36
CA ALA A 121 6.46 -0.10 14.60
C ALA A 121 6.29 -1.64 14.67
N LEU A 122 5.28 -2.18 13.99
CA LEU A 122 5.03 -3.62 13.87
C LEU A 122 5.76 -4.28 12.69
N ASP A 123 6.44 -3.50 11.84
CA ASP A 123 7.13 -3.97 10.63
C ASP A 123 6.20 -4.70 9.65
N ILE A 124 4.97 -4.19 9.48
CA ILE A 124 3.93 -4.78 8.62
C ILE A 124 3.63 -3.96 7.36
N ILE A 125 4.38 -2.89 7.12
CA ILE A 125 4.32 -2.07 5.91
C ILE A 125 5.75 -1.79 5.43
N ALA A 126 5.90 -1.52 4.13
CA ALA A 126 7.19 -1.11 3.56
C ALA A 126 7.33 0.42 3.57
N PRO A 127 8.54 0.96 3.76
CA PRO A 127 8.79 2.38 3.52
C PRO A 127 8.65 2.68 2.02
N VAL A 128 8.12 3.87 1.71
CA VAL A 128 7.86 4.30 0.32
C VAL A 128 8.75 5.47 -0.12
N ASP A 129 9.63 5.94 0.75
CA ASP A 129 10.58 7.04 0.51
C ASP A 129 11.52 6.80 -0.68
N GLN A 130 11.81 5.53 -1.00
CA GLN A 130 12.63 5.15 -2.15
C GLN A 130 11.81 4.70 -3.38
N MET A 131 10.49 4.58 -3.25
CA MET A 131 9.60 4.18 -4.35
C MET A 131 9.26 5.35 -5.27
N PHE A 132 9.29 6.57 -4.74
CA PHE A 132 8.90 7.78 -5.45
C PHE A 132 10.04 8.80 -5.50
N ASP A 133 10.20 9.46 -6.64
CA ASP A 133 11.17 10.54 -6.76
C ASP A 133 10.67 11.84 -6.11
N GLN A 134 11.60 12.76 -5.88
CA GLN A 134 11.28 14.07 -5.28
C GLN A 134 10.36 14.92 -6.15
N GLN A 135 10.36 14.70 -7.47
CA GLN A 135 9.50 15.46 -8.38
C GLN A 135 8.04 15.05 -8.18
N PHE A 136 7.76 13.76 -8.06
CA PHE A 136 6.45 13.22 -7.73
C PHE A 136 5.99 13.68 -6.35
N LEU A 137 6.84 13.53 -5.33
CA LEU A 137 6.50 13.93 -3.96
C LEU A 137 6.22 15.44 -3.83
N ALA A 138 6.88 16.28 -4.64
CA ALA A 138 6.65 17.72 -4.66
C ALA A 138 5.29 18.14 -5.29
N GLN A 139 4.54 17.21 -5.89
CA GLN A 139 3.21 17.50 -6.46
C GLN A 139 2.12 17.55 -5.38
N PHE A 140 2.38 16.97 -4.19
CA PHE A 140 1.42 16.94 -3.11
C PHE A 140 1.26 18.30 -2.43
N PHE A 141 0.10 18.50 -1.79
CA PHE A 141 -0.18 19.72 -1.03
C PHE A 141 0.84 19.89 0.11
N PRO A 142 1.34 21.11 0.38
CA PRO A 142 2.30 21.33 1.45
C PRO A 142 1.81 20.78 2.81
N GLY A 143 2.61 19.90 3.42
CA GLY A 143 2.30 19.28 4.71
C GLY A 143 1.43 18.01 4.64
N SER A 144 0.96 17.59 3.47
CA SER A 144 0.12 16.38 3.37
C SER A 144 0.88 15.07 3.52
N LEU A 145 2.21 15.08 3.33
CA LEU A 145 3.07 13.92 3.52
C LEU A 145 3.47 13.73 4.98
N ASP A 146 3.57 14.82 5.75
CA ASP A 146 4.06 14.85 7.13
C ASP A 146 3.41 13.81 8.05
N PRO A 147 2.08 13.58 7.99
CA PRO A 147 1.44 12.62 8.88
C PRO A 147 1.83 11.16 8.61
N ALA A 148 2.36 10.85 7.42
CA ALA A 148 2.87 9.53 7.06
C ALA A 148 4.40 9.40 7.31
N ILE A 149 5.06 10.44 7.84
CA ILE A 149 6.48 10.40 8.19
C ILE A 149 6.65 9.97 9.64
N VAL A 150 7.29 8.83 9.86
CA VAL A 150 7.59 8.29 11.19
C VAL A 150 9.08 8.06 11.31
N GLY A 151 9.71 8.71 12.29
CA GLY A 151 11.16 8.61 12.50
C GLY A 151 12.01 9.17 11.34
N GLY A 152 11.44 10.02 10.49
CA GLY A 152 12.11 10.58 9.31
C GLY A 152 11.95 9.75 8.03
N THR A 153 11.25 8.62 8.10
CA THR A 153 10.95 7.75 6.94
C THR A 153 9.51 7.93 6.51
N LEU A 154 9.25 7.99 5.20
CA LEU A 154 7.90 8.04 4.63
C LEU A 154 7.33 6.64 4.48
N TRP A 155 6.15 6.40 5.05
CA TRP A 155 5.50 5.08 5.12
C TRP A 155 4.23 4.96 4.28
N GLY A 156 3.80 6.05 3.64
CA GLY A 156 2.63 6.07 2.76
C GLY A 156 2.58 7.33 1.92
N VAL A 157 1.75 7.33 0.89
CA VAL A 157 1.47 8.50 0.05
C VAL A 157 0.00 8.89 0.19
N PRO A 158 -0.31 10.18 0.40
CA PRO A 158 -1.69 10.63 0.55
C PRO A 158 -2.41 10.62 -0.81
N ASP A 159 -3.65 10.17 -0.85
CA ASP A 159 -4.52 10.27 -2.02
C ASP A 159 -5.65 11.30 -1.81
N ASN A 160 -5.98 11.60 -0.55
CA ASN A 160 -6.85 12.68 -0.13
C ASN A 160 -6.22 13.52 1.00
N TYR A 161 -6.73 14.72 1.19
CA TYR A 161 -6.36 15.59 2.31
C TYR A 161 -7.62 15.95 3.09
N GLY A 162 -7.81 15.33 4.25
CA GLY A 162 -9.08 15.28 4.96
C GLY A 162 -8.94 15.15 6.48
N ASN A 163 -10.00 14.63 7.12
CA ASN A 163 -10.11 14.44 8.57
C ASN A 163 -9.92 15.71 9.42
N HIS A 164 -10.36 16.86 8.89
CA HIS A 164 -10.35 18.11 9.65
C HIS A 164 -11.54 18.13 10.60
N LEU A 165 -11.27 18.22 11.91
CA LEU A 165 -12.31 18.50 12.89
C LEU A 165 -12.85 19.92 12.67
N MET A 166 -14.12 20.02 12.31
CA MET A 166 -14.79 21.30 12.04
C MET A 166 -15.95 21.50 13.00
N LEU A 167 -16.06 22.72 13.55
CA LEU A 167 -17.28 23.17 14.22
C LEU A 167 -18.25 23.73 13.16
N ILE A 168 -19.26 22.94 12.81
CA ILE A 168 -20.34 23.35 11.91
C ILE A 168 -21.46 23.97 12.75
N TYR A 169 -21.98 25.13 12.35
CA TYR A 169 -23.02 25.85 13.08
C TYR A 169 -24.08 26.45 12.16
N ASN A 170 -25.31 26.56 12.66
CA ASN A 170 -26.40 27.24 11.96
C ASN A 170 -26.34 28.75 12.20
N LYS A 171 -26.10 29.52 11.12
CA LYS A 171 -25.98 31.00 11.17
C LYS A 171 -27.28 31.72 11.57
N ASP A 172 -28.44 31.08 11.42
CA ASP A 172 -29.72 31.64 11.86
C ASP A 172 -29.87 31.55 13.39
N LEU A 173 -29.14 30.63 14.04
CA LEU A 173 -29.16 30.44 15.50
C LEU A 173 -27.96 31.08 16.19
N ILE A 174 -26.79 31.10 15.53
CA ILE A 174 -25.53 31.60 16.07
C ILE A 174 -24.97 32.66 15.10
N ALA A 175 -25.02 33.93 15.49
CA ALA A 175 -24.52 35.02 14.66
C ALA A 175 -22.98 35.08 14.60
N GLN A 176 -22.31 34.72 15.70
CA GLN A 176 -20.85 34.67 15.80
C GLN A 176 -20.46 33.32 16.41
N PRO A 177 -19.63 32.51 15.72
CA PRO A 177 -19.20 31.23 16.25
C PRO A 177 -18.40 31.45 17.55
N PRO A 178 -18.50 30.54 18.53
CA PRO A 178 -17.75 30.65 19.76
C PRO A 178 -16.25 30.59 19.49
N ALA A 179 -15.49 31.48 20.13
CA ALA A 179 -14.03 31.52 20.03
C ALA A 179 -13.34 30.64 21.08
N THR A 180 -14.08 30.22 22.11
CA THR A 180 -13.58 29.39 23.21
C THR A 180 -14.54 28.26 23.54
N PHE A 181 -14.03 27.21 24.20
CA PHE A 181 -14.89 26.12 24.70
C PHE A 181 -15.91 26.62 25.73
N ASP A 182 -15.56 27.58 26.58
CA ASP A 182 -16.50 28.16 27.54
C ASP A 182 -17.64 28.89 26.84
N GLU A 183 -17.34 29.64 25.77
CA GLU A 183 -18.35 30.26 24.91
C GLU A 183 -19.20 29.21 24.20
N LEU A 184 -18.59 28.15 23.65
CA LEU A 184 -19.30 27.05 23.01
C LEU A 184 -20.30 26.41 23.99
N ILE A 185 -19.85 26.05 25.19
CA ILE A 185 -20.70 25.45 26.22
C ILE A 185 -21.82 26.40 26.64
N THR A 186 -21.51 27.69 26.79
CA THR A 186 -22.49 28.71 27.18
C THR A 186 -23.57 28.88 26.11
N GLN A 187 -23.17 29.05 24.85
CA GLN A 187 -24.09 29.19 23.72
C GLN A 187 -24.91 27.91 23.51
N ALA A 188 -24.27 26.73 23.59
CA ALA A 188 -24.95 25.44 23.45
C ALA A 188 -26.04 25.27 24.51
N LYS A 189 -25.74 25.54 25.79
CA LYS A 189 -26.73 25.48 26.87
C LYS A 189 -27.90 26.44 26.66
N ALA A 190 -27.62 27.65 26.15
CA ALA A 190 -28.66 28.65 25.87
C ALA A 190 -29.58 28.23 24.72
N LEU A 191 -29.03 27.54 23.70
CA LEU A 191 -29.76 27.08 22.52
C LEU A 191 -30.51 25.76 22.74
N THR A 192 -30.12 24.96 23.74
CA THR A 192 -30.82 23.72 24.07
C THR A 192 -32.19 24.01 24.68
N GLN A 193 -33.22 24.06 23.84
CA GLN A 193 -34.61 24.32 24.21
C GLN A 193 -35.57 23.55 23.30
N GLY A 194 -36.54 22.84 23.89
CA GLY A 194 -37.50 22.02 23.14
C GLY A 194 -36.79 20.99 22.26
N ASP A 195 -37.04 21.05 20.95
CA ASP A 195 -36.46 20.14 19.95
C ASP A 195 -35.10 20.58 19.42
N VAL A 196 -34.56 21.72 19.88
CA VAL A 196 -33.23 22.21 19.49
C VAL A 196 -32.18 21.73 20.49
N GLN A 197 -31.11 21.12 19.97
CA GLN A 197 -29.90 20.81 20.74
C GLN A 197 -28.79 21.79 20.37
N GLY A 198 -28.26 22.53 21.33
CA GLY A 198 -27.21 23.53 21.08
C GLY A 198 -25.83 22.96 20.81
N PHE A 199 -25.63 21.65 21.01
CA PHE A 199 -24.43 20.93 20.63
C PHE A 199 -24.77 19.48 20.28
N ALA A 200 -24.20 18.99 19.19
CA ALA A 200 -24.27 17.60 18.78
C ALA A 200 -22.87 17.13 18.43
N TYR A 201 -22.56 15.89 18.79
CA TYR A 201 -21.28 15.24 18.52
C TYR A 201 -21.55 13.83 18.05
N ASN A 202 -20.83 13.38 17.01
CA ASN A 202 -20.92 12.00 16.55
C ASN A 202 -20.22 11.10 17.56
N LEU A 203 -20.96 10.20 18.20
CA LEU A 203 -20.41 9.25 19.17
C LEU A 203 -19.83 7.99 18.53
N ASN A 204 -20.14 7.73 17.27
CA ASN A 204 -19.77 6.47 16.60
C ASN A 204 -18.42 6.57 15.87
N GLU A 205 -18.02 7.78 15.46
CA GLU A 205 -16.73 8.09 14.85
C GLU A 205 -16.18 9.39 15.48
N PRO A 206 -15.51 9.28 16.64
CA PRO A 206 -15.05 10.44 17.39
C PRO A 206 -13.90 11.22 16.75
#